data_AF-A0A0G4KGS8-F1
#
_entry.id   AF-A0A0G4KGS8-F1
#
_cell.length_a   1.000
_cell.length_b   1.000
_cell.length_c   1.000
_cell.angle_alpha   90.00
_cell.angle_beta   90.00
_cell.angle_gamma   90.00
#
_symmetry.space_group_name_H-M   'P 1'
#
loop_
_entity.id
_entity.type
_entity.pdbx_description
1 polymer ?
#
loop_
_entity_poly.entity_id
_entity_poly.type
_entity_poly.pdbx_seq_one_letter_code
_entity_poly.pdbx_strand_id
1 'polypeptide(L)'
;MSYSHDLAWHTCCPYRTKPAHLGFQESKGLSCKGHSLAPYAQAPKILLNALCVERGLRVVITGGPKESGKVPLDPRHRLTGTKYNPSRSFTPCGAVGFGGNYMCIYGMDSPGGYQLVGRTIPIWDEVLATSTRSNGSAAKKPWMFRLFDRISFYHISEAELDAAVREGRTSTLVHIEPGTVELETYEAWLAANKTELDAVVAAREAAFHNAPFLEELLRPYEAPEGEKRALGGEDVDGERVRAQMPGKCWRCVVKKGDEVEVGDALVWIESNKMEIKISSPVKGRVTRVFVEEGEIVGPHDDLLVISAV
;
A
#
# COMPACT_ATOMS: atom_id res chain seq x y z
N MET A 1 20.73 21.68 -13.61
CA MET A 1 19.42 21.42 -14.30
C MET A 1 18.27 21.89 -13.40
N SER A 2 17.29 22.62 -13.95
CA SER A 2 16.20 23.27 -13.19
C SER A 2 14.83 22.72 -13.61
N TYR A 3 13.99 22.35 -12.64
CA TYR A 3 12.65 21.81 -12.88
C TYR A 3 11.59 22.74 -12.27
N SER A 4 10.65 23.21 -13.09
CA SER A 4 9.46 23.94 -12.63
C SER A 4 8.44 22.95 -12.08
N HIS A 5 7.95 23.21 -10.87
CA HIS A 5 7.01 22.35 -10.16
C HIS A 5 6.19 23.18 -9.15
N ASP A 6 5.17 22.62 -8.51
CA ASP A 6 4.48 23.30 -7.41
C ASP A 6 4.89 22.73 -6.04
N LEU A 7 4.90 23.60 -5.04
CA LEU A 7 4.95 23.24 -3.63
C LEU A 7 3.50 23.18 -3.12
N ALA A 8 3.05 21.99 -2.76
CA ALA A 8 1.74 21.78 -2.17
C ALA A 8 1.86 21.54 -0.66
N TRP A 9 1.17 22.36 0.12
CA TRP A 9 0.96 22.14 1.55
C TRP A 9 -0.35 21.38 1.73
N HIS A 10 -0.30 20.25 2.42
CA HIS A 10 -1.43 19.35 2.65
C HIS A 10 -1.70 19.17 4.14
N THR A 11 -2.95 18.94 4.47
CA THR A 11 -3.31 18.54 5.83
C THR A 11 -2.95 17.08 6.09
N CYS A 12 -2.47 16.77 7.29
CA CYS A 12 -2.40 15.40 7.79
C CYS A 12 -3.11 15.33 9.13
N CYS A 13 -4.25 14.64 9.17
CA CYS A 13 -4.89 14.24 10.41
C CYS A 13 -4.31 12.87 10.84
N PRO A 14 -3.62 12.77 11.98
CA PRO A 14 -3.18 11.48 12.52
C PRO A 14 -4.37 10.61 12.88
N TYR A 15 -4.25 9.29 12.69
CA TYR A 15 -5.15 8.35 13.36
C TYR A 15 -4.82 8.33 14.86
N ARG A 16 -5.76 8.77 15.72
CA ARG A 16 -5.58 8.80 17.19
C ARG A 16 -5.70 7.42 17.83
N THR A 17 -6.49 6.53 17.24
CA THR A 17 -6.73 5.14 17.67
C THR A 17 -6.96 4.28 16.42
N LYS A 18 -6.75 2.96 16.51
CA LYS A 18 -7.13 2.01 15.45
C LYS A 18 -8.64 2.20 15.14
N PRO A 19 -9.04 2.60 13.92
CA PRO A 19 -10.45 2.68 13.59
C PRO A 19 -11.06 1.27 13.56
N ALA A 20 -11.96 0.97 14.49
CA ALA A 20 -12.56 -0.36 14.66
C ALA A 20 -13.36 -0.83 13.42
N HIS A 21 -13.82 0.10 12.58
CA HIS A 21 -14.61 -0.18 11.38
C HIS A 21 -13.78 -0.53 10.14
N LEU A 22 -12.45 -0.40 10.19
CA LEU A 22 -11.56 -0.65 9.04
C LEU A 22 -11.00 -2.07 8.98
N GLY A 23 -11.52 -3.01 9.78
CA GLY A 23 -11.11 -4.42 9.71
C GLY A 23 -9.59 -4.59 9.80
N PHE A 24 -8.94 -3.80 10.67
CA PHE A 24 -7.52 -3.90 10.90
C PHE A 24 -7.21 -5.30 11.46
N GLN A 25 -6.87 -6.26 10.58
CA GLN A 25 -6.03 -7.38 10.98
C GLN A 25 -4.82 -6.79 11.69
N GLU A 26 -4.38 -7.42 12.78
CA GLU A 26 -3.16 -7.05 13.48
C GLU A 26 -1.95 -7.20 12.54
N SER A 27 -1.73 -6.21 11.69
CA SER A 27 -0.40 -5.98 11.17
C SER A 27 0.43 -5.61 12.37
N LYS A 28 1.41 -6.45 12.67
CA LYS A 28 2.56 -6.13 13.50
C LYS A 28 3.25 -4.93 12.82
N GLY A 29 2.74 -3.73 13.08
CA GLY A 29 3.14 -2.48 12.42
C GLY A 29 4.51 -2.07 12.94
N LEU A 30 5.55 -2.66 12.34
CA LEU A 30 6.90 -2.74 12.88
C LEU A 30 7.79 -1.53 12.58
N SER A 31 7.26 -0.52 11.86
CA SER A 31 8.00 0.70 11.51
C SER A 31 8.65 1.37 12.73
N CYS A 32 8.00 1.36 13.89
CA CYS A 32 8.50 2.10 15.05
C CYS A 32 9.40 1.29 15.98
N LYS A 33 9.26 -0.05 16.01
CA LYS A 33 10.14 -0.90 16.82
C LYS A 33 11.59 -0.94 16.26
N GLY A 34 11.76 -0.79 14.95
CA GLY A 34 13.07 -0.93 14.27
C GLY A 34 13.99 0.29 14.35
N HIS A 35 13.51 1.38 14.94
CA HIS A 35 14.24 2.64 15.01
C HIS A 35 14.62 3.05 16.44
N SER A 36 14.41 2.17 17.43
CA SER A 36 14.57 2.50 18.86
C SER A 36 13.83 3.77 19.28
N LEU A 37 12.72 4.05 18.59
CA LEU A 37 11.81 5.14 18.92
C LEU A 37 10.83 4.61 19.97
N ALA A 38 10.60 5.44 21.00
CA ALA A 38 9.80 5.19 22.20
C ALA A 38 8.49 4.36 21.95
N PRO A 39 7.95 3.68 22.99
CA PRO A 39 6.82 2.75 22.89
C PRO A 39 5.67 3.25 22.02
N TYR A 40 4.91 2.32 21.41
CA TYR A 40 3.82 2.48 20.42
C TYR A 40 2.92 3.73 20.55
N ALA A 41 2.78 4.32 21.74
CA ALA A 41 2.11 5.59 22.00
C ALA A 41 2.82 6.86 21.44
N GLN A 42 4.12 6.79 21.11
CA GLN A 42 4.90 7.91 20.54
C GLN A 42 5.24 7.74 19.06
N ALA A 43 5.07 6.54 18.52
CA ALA A 43 5.23 6.20 17.10
C ALA A 43 4.47 7.16 16.15
N PRO A 44 3.16 7.43 16.35
CA PRO A 44 2.44 8.41 15.57
C PRO A 44 3.01 9.81 15.73
N LYS A 45 3.50 10.19 16.92
CA LYS A 45 4.10 11.52 17.21
C LYS A 45 5.46 11.72 16.54
N ILE A 46 6.29 10.68 16.36
CA ILE A 46 7.60 10.82 15.71
C ILE A 46 7.46 10.78 14.18
N LEU A 47 6.57 9.92 13.67
CA LEU A 47 6.12 9.97 12.27
C LEU A 47 5.43 11.32 11.97
N LEU A 48 4.59 11.83 12.88
CA LEU A 48 3.96 13.14 12.76
C LEU A 48 4.93 14.30 12.89
N ASN A 49 5.88 14.27 13.83
CA ASN A 49 6.83 15.37 13.98
C ASN A 49 7.78 15.43 12.77
N ALA A 50 8.08 14.29 12.14
CA ALA A 50 8.73 14.25 10.84
C ALA A 50 7.83 14.84 9.73
N LEU A 51 6.52 14.56 9.76
CA LEU A 51 5.53 15.10 8.80
C LEU A 51 5.17 16.58 9.03
N CYS A 52 5.22 17.07 10.26
CA CYS A 52 4.60 18.30 10.75
C CYS A 52 5.49 18.92 11.84
N VAL A 53 6.47 19.77 11.47
CA VAL A 53 6.90 20.99 12.20
C VAL A 53 7.94 21.71 11.33
N GLU A 54 7.69 23.00 11.08
CA GLU A 54 8.48 24.15 10.55
C GLU A 54 9.56 23.98 9.45
N ARG A 55 10.09 22.78 9.18
CA ARG A 55 11.04 22.49 8.08
C ARG A 55 10.68 21.27 7.24
N GLY A 56 9.52 20.64 7.52
CA GLY A 56 8.69 19.81 6.64
C GLY A 56 9.36 18.65 5.89
N LEU A 57 8.80 17.44 6.04
CA LEU A 57 9.05 16.35 5.10
C LEU A 57 8.67 16.79 3.68
N ARG A 58 9.65 17.24 2.90
CA ARG A 58 9.46 17.56 1.48
C ARG A 58 9.59 16.29 0.70
N VAL A 59 8.46 15.78 0.22
CA VAL A 59 8.42 14.54 -0.54
C VAL A 59 8.30 14.88 -2.01
N VAL A 60 9.14 14.28 -2.85
CA VAL A 60 9.06 14.41 -4.31
C VAL A 60 8.26 13.25 -4.88
N ILE A 61 7.36 13.60 -5.80
CA ILE A 61 6.52 12.63 -6.50
C ILE A 61 7.32 11.88 -7.55
N THR A 62 7.34 10.56 -7.41
CA THR A 62 7.96 9.61 -8.35
C THR A 62 6.90 8.63 -8.84
N GLY A 63 6.49 8.72 -10.10
CA GLY A 63 5.53 7.79 -10.73
C GLY A 63 4.17 8.38 -11.12
N GLY A 64 3.25 7.51 -11.55
CA GLY A 64 1.97 7.90 -12.16
C GLY A 64 0.97 8.55 -11.18
N PRO A 65 -0.06 9.24 -11.71
CA PRO A 65 -0.91 10.14 -10.92
C PRO A 65 -1.87 9.44 -9.92
N LYS A 66 -2.18 8.14 -10.12
CA LYS A 66 -3.15 7.40 -9.27
C LYS A 66 -2.51 6.70 -8.06
N GLU A 67 -1.25 6.28 -8.18
CA GLU A 67 -0.47 5.65 -7.11
C GLU A 67 0.99 6.10 -7.20
N SER A 68 1.24 7.39 -6.97
CA SER A 68 2.62 7.89 -6.95
C SER A 68 3.25 7.58 -5.59
N GLY A 69 4.29 6.76 -5.62
CA GLY A 69 5.26 6.70 -4.54
C GLY A 69 5.96 8.05 -4.42
N LYS A 70 6.19 8.49 -3.20
CA LYS A 70 6.78 9.79 -2.92
C LYS A 70 7.96 9.55 -1.98
N VAL A 71 9.13 10.12 -2.29
CA VAL A 71 10.35 9.93 -1.49
C VAL A 71 10.74 11.22 -0.78
N PRO A 72 11.04 11.18 0.54
CA PRO A 72 11.60 12.32 1.25
C PRO A 72 12.92 12.79 0.63
N LEU A 73 13.02 14.10 0.37
CA LEU A 73 14.24 14.72 -0.11
C LEU A 73 15.36 14.58 0.92
N ASP A 74 15.08 14.81 2.20
CA ASP A 74 16.05 14.60 3.26
C ASP A 74 16.24 13.09 3.54
N PRO A 75 17.45 12.52 3.33
CA PRO A 75 17.70 11.11 3.62
C PRO A 75 17.44 10.73 5.08
N ARG A 76 17.57 11.67 6.03
CA ARG A 76 17.29 11.42 7.45
C ARG A 76 15.83 11.06 7.70
N HIS A 77 14.91 11.44 6.81
CA HIS A 77 13.49 11.15 6.96
C HIS A 77 13.03 9.87 6.23
N ARG A 78 13.94 9.11 5.62
CA ARG A 78 13.62 7.84 4.95
C ARG A 78 13.55 6.70 5.97
N LEU A 79 12.34 6.32 6.33
CA LEU A 79 12.09 5.33 7.38
C LEU A 79 12.25 3.91 6.85
N THR A 80 12.89 3.05 7.63
CA THR A 80 12.96 1.62 7.33
C THR A 80 11.69 0.92 7.83
N GLY A 81 10.98 0.24 6.95
CA GLY A 81 9.74 -0.44 7.30
C GLY A 81 9.22 -1.32 6.19
N THR A 82 8.34 -2.24 6.53
CA THR A 82 7.74 -3.18 5.57
C THR A 82 6.33 -2.74 5.19
N LYS A 83 5.91 -3.19 4.01
CA LYS A 83 4.49 -3.20 3.65
C LYS A 83 3.79 -4.33 4.42
N TYR A 84 2.48 -4.25 4.52
CA TYR A 84 1.64 -5.32 5.04
C TYR A 84 1.86 -6.61 4.23
N ASN A 85 1.83 -7.74 4.92
CA ASN A 85 1.87 -9.08 4.34
C ASN A 85 0.80 -9.95 5.06
N PRO A 86 -0.33 -10.29 4.40
CA PRO A 86 -0.76 -9.85 3.08
C PRO A 86 -1.17 -8.37 3.08
N SER A 87 -1.28 -7.76 1.90
CA SER A 87 -1.84 -6.41 1.77
C SER A 87 -3.32 -6.37 2.19
N ARG A 88 -3.78 -5.21 2.68
CA ARG A 88 -5.21 -5.00 2.96
C ARG A 88 -6.01 -5.03 1.67
N SER A 89 -7.18 -5.64 1.71
CA SER A 89 -8.17 -5.63 0.63
C SER A 89 -8.84 -4.25 0.46
N PHE A 90 -8.84 -3.42 1.50
CA PHE A 90 -9.45 -2.09 1.48
C PHE A 90 -8.57 -1.06 2.20
N THR A 91 -8.47 0.13 1.63
CA THR A 91 -7.85 1.33 2.19
C THR A 91 -8.66 2.53 1.67
N PRO A 92 -9.14 3.40 2.57
CA PRO A 92 -10.01 4.50 2.17
C PRO A 92 -9.25 5.59 1.41
N CYS A 93 -9.96 6.27 0.51
CA CYS A 93 -9.50 7.48 -0.15
C CYS A 93 -9.03 8.53 0.87
N GLY A 94 -7.95 9.23 0.55
CA GLY A 94 -7.29 10.21 1.41
C GLY A 94 -6.37 9.60 2.47
N ALA A 95 -6.31 8.28 2.63
CA ALA A 95 -5.37 7.67 3.56
C ALA A 95 -3.90 8.00 3.17
N VAL A 96 -3.07 8.23 4.18
CA VAL A 96 -1.63 8.49 4.05
C VAL A 96 -0.88 7.32 4.68
N GLY A 97 0.11 6.77 3.96
CA GLY A 97 0.89 5.66 4.48
C GLY A 97 2.34 5.62 4.02
N PHE A 98 3.15 4.83 4.73
CA PHE A 98 4.56 4.58 4.45
C PHE A 98 4.84 3.10 4.13
N GLY A 99 5.72 2.85 3.18
CA GLY A 99 6.12 1.52 2.73
C GLY A 99 7.62 1.54 2.48
N GLY A 100 8.38 1.22 3.52
CA GLY A 100 9.81 1.52 3.56
C GLY A 100 10.05 3.02 3.39
N ASN A 101 11.00 3.37 2.53
CA ASN A 101 11.41 4.76 2.29
C ASN A 101 10.39 5.60 1.51
N TYR A 102 9.29 4.98 1.05
CA TYR A 102 8.28 5.63 0.24
C TYR A 102 7.04 5.97 1.07
N MET A 103 6.41 7.08 0.69
CA MET A 103 5.10 7.50 1.17
C MET A 103 4.08 7.43 0.03
N CYS A 104 2.82 7.15 0.35
CA CYS A 104 1.70 7.29 -0.57
C CYS A 104 0.55 8.08 0.06
N ILE A 105 -0.27 8.67 -0.82
CA ILE A 105 -1.61 9.16 -0.51
C ILE A 105 -2.53 8.35 -1.41
N TYR A 106 -3.53 7.68 -0.84
CA TYR A 106 -4.50 6.89 -1.59
C TYR A 106 -5.53 7.84 -2.23
N GLY A 107 -5.52 7.97 -3.56
CA GLY A 107 -6.42 8.89 -4.27
C GLY A 107 -7.85 8.37 -4.47
N MET A 108 -8.09 7.10 -4.16
CA MET A 108 -9.37 6.41 -4.31
C MET A 108 -9.39 5.20 -3.37
N ASP A 109 -10.60 4.71 -3.08
CA ASP A 109 -10.79 3.47 -2.32
C ASP A 109 -10.13 2.31 -3.06
N SER A 110 -9.18 1.63 -2.40
CA SER A 110 -8.34 0.63 -3.06
C SER A 110 -7.64 -0.32 -2.08
N PRO A 111 -7.23 -1.52 -2.51
CA PRO A 111 -6.34 -2.38 -1.73
C PRO A 111 -4.97 -1.73 -1.46
N GLY A 112 -4.41 -1.95 -0.27
CA GLY A 112 -3.25 -1.20 0.20
C GLY A 112 -2.28 -1.99 1.08
N GLY A 113 -0.98 -1.90 0.74
CA GLY A 113 0.09 -2.50 1.54
C GLY A 113 0.86 -1.52 2.44
N TYR A 114 0.66 -0.21 2.31
CA TYR A 114 1.44 0.77 3.08
C TYR A 114 0.95 0.83 4.54
N GLN A 115 1.86 1.09 5.47
CA GLN A 115 1.59 1.37 6.88
C GLN A 115 0.85 2.69 7.01
N LEU A 116 -0.42 2.66 7.42
CA LEU A 116 -1.25 3.85 7.52
C LEU A 116 -0.84 4.70 8.73
N VAL A 117 -0.67 6.00 8.50
CA VAL A 117 -0.22 6.96 9.53
C VAL A 117 -1.21 8.09 9.77
N GLY A 118 -2.09 8.35 8.81
CA GLY A 118 -3.08 9.42 8.89
C GLY A 118 -3.92 9.50 7.64
N ARG A 119 -4.64 10.62 7.50
CA ARG A 119 -5.43 10.94 6.31
C ARG A 119 -5.34 12.41 5.94
N THR A 120 -5.59 12.68 4.67
CA THR A 120 -5.61 14.00 4.05
C THR A 120 -6.86 14.13 3.18
N ILE A 121 -7.03 15.28 2.54
CA ILE A 121 -8.12 15.53 1.61
C ILE A 121 -7.99 14.67 0.33
N PRO A 122 -9.07 14.50 -0.46
CA PRO A 122 -8.97 13.85 -1.76
C PRO A 122 -8.02 14.59 -2.71
N ILE A 123 -7.09 13.84 -3.32
CA ILE A 123 -6.08 14.35 -4.26
C ILE A 123 -6.41 14.04 -5.74
N TRP A 124 -7.52 13.34 -5.95
CA TRP A 124 -8.04 12.92 -7.24
C TRP A 124 -9.52 13.27 -7.33
N ASP A 125 -9.92 13.90 -8.43
CA ASP A 125 -11.30 14.26 -8.73
C ASP A 125 -11.92 13.16 -9.63
N GLU A 126 -12.70 12.28 -9.00
CA GLU A 126 -13.35 11.17 -9.70
C GLU A 126 -14.41 11.64 -10.71
N VAL A 127 -15.10 12.76 -10.43
CA VAL A 127 -16.13 13.31 -11.32
C VAL A 127 -15.49 13.81 -12.60
N LEU A 128 -14.40 14.58 -12.48
CA LEU A 128 -13.64 15.04 -13.65
C LEU A 128 -13.05 13.85 -14.43
N ALA A 129 -12.56 12.82 -13.73
CA ALA A 129 -11.97 11.64 -14.35
C ALA A 129 -12.96 10.81 -15.16
N THR A 130 -14.22 10.76 -14.72
CA THR A 130 -15.31 10.00 -15.37
C THR A 130 -16.09 10.84 -16.38
N SER A 131 -15.96 12.17 -16.36
CA SER A 131 -16.55 13.06 -17.35
C SER A 131 -15.78 12.99 -18.69
N THR A 132 -16.08 11.97 -19.49
CA THR A 132 -15.66 11.89 -20.90
C THR A 132 -16.43 12.92 -21.72
N ARG A 133 -16.05 14.21 -21.63
CA ARG A 133 -16.31 15.25 -22.63
C ARG A 133 -15.81 16.61 -22.13
N SER A 134 -14.66 17.05 -22.63
CA SER A 134 -14.47 18.48 -22.86
C SER A 134 -13.67 18.69 -24.14
N ASN A 135 -14.41 19.13 -25.16
CA ASN A 135 -13.89 19.77 -26.35
C ASN A 135 -13.01 20.97 -25.96
N GLY A 136 -11.80 21.02 -26.49
CA GLY A 136 -11.20 22.25 -27.03
C GLY A 136 -10.82 23.41 -26.10
N SER A 137 -10.92 23.31 -24.77
CA SER A 137 -10.32 24.29 -23.85
C SER A 137 -9.54 23.56 -22.76
N ALA A 138 -8.60 24.23 -22.08
CA ALA A 138 -7.67 23.65 -21.11
C ALA A 138 -8.41 22.84 -20.04
N ALA A 139 -8.61 21.55 -20.29
CA ALA A 139 -9.44 20.68 -19.49
C ALA A 139 -8.86 20.58 -18.07
N LYS A 140 -9.71 20.82 -17.07
CA LYS A 140 -9.35 20.68 -15.66
C LYS A 140 -8.91 19.23 -15.42
N LYS A 141 -7.66 19.04 -15.02
CA LYS A 141 -7.08 17.71 -14.84
C LYS A 141 -7.62 17.07 -13.55
N PRO A 142 -7.92 15.76 -13.55
CA PRO A 142 -8.46 15.10 -12.36
C PRO A 142 -7.41 14.82 -11.29
N TRP A 143 -6.11 14.91 -11.60
CA TRP A 143 -5.03 14.75 -10.62
C TRP A 143 -4.54 16.10 -10.09
N MET A 144 -4.32 16.18 -8.78
CA MET A 144 -3.82 17.39 -8.13
C MET A 144 -2.32 17.61 -8.37
N PHE A 145 -1.53 16.54 -8.41
CA PHE A 145 -0.08 16.65 -8.45
C PHE A 145 0.55 16.20 -9.76
N ARG A 146 1.74 16.74 -10.03
CA ARG A 146 2.60 16.43 -11.17
C ARG A 146 3.90 15.79 -10.69
N LEU A 147 4.63 15.16 -11.62
CA LEU A 147 5.98 14.70 -11.34
C LEU A 147 6.86 15.86 -10.86
N PHE A 148 7.71 15.60 -9.88
CA PHE A 148 8.57 16.57 -9.20
C PHE A 148 7.89 17.57 -8.26
N ASP A 149 6.56 17.63 -8.19
CA ASP A 149 5.91 18.44 -7.16
C ASP A 149 6.38 18.03 -5.76
N ARG A 150 6.50 19.02 -4.88
CA ARG A 150 6.91 18.82 -3.50
C ARG A 150 5.69 18.93 -2.60
N ILE A 151 5.50 17.93 -1.75
CA ILE A 151 4.41 17.93 -0.77
C ILE A 151 5.01 18.14 0.61
N SER A 152 4.39 19.01 1.41
CA SER A 152 4.64 19.18 2.85
C SER A 152 3.33 19.05 3.61
N PHE A 153 3.34 18.37 4.76
CA PHE A 153 2.15 18.24 5.58
C PHE A 153 2.13 19.23 6.74
N TYR A 154 0.94 19.65 7.14
CA TYR A 154 0.70 20.35 8.39
C TYR A 154 -0.43 19.66 9.16
N HIS A 155 -0.36 19.75 10.49
CA HIS A 155 -1.28 19.05 11.36
C HIS A 155 -2.65 19.73 11.34
N ILE A 156 -3.71 18.93 11.26
CA ILE A 156 -5.11 19.36 11.45
C ILE A 156 -5.83 18.34 12.34
N SER A 157 -6.84 18.78 13.08
CA SER A 157 -7.67 17.83 13.82
C SER A 157 -8.63 17.06 12.91
N GLU A 158 -9.09 15.91 13.41
CA GLU A 158 -10.05 15.06 12.71
C GLU A 158 -11.37 15.78 12.43
N ALA A 159 -11.88 16.49 13.45
CA ALA A 159 -13.12 17.24 13.37
C ALA A 159 -13.07 18.37 12.34
N GLU A 160 -11.94 19.07 12.23
CA GLU A 160 -11.75 20.13 11.22
C GLU A 160 -11.68 19.56 9.81
N LEU A 161 -10.97 18.44 9.62
CA LEU A 161 -10.91 17.76 8.32
C LEU A 161 -12.30 17.25 7.89
N ASP A 162 -13.05 16.64 8.81
CA ASP A 162 -14.40 16.14 8.52
C ASP A 162 -15.39 17.27 8.26
N ALA A 163 -15.31 18.38 9.00
CA ALA A 163 -16.10 19.56 8.74
C ALA A 163 -15.80 20.13 7.34
N ALA A 164 -14.54 20.23 6.96
CA ALA A 164 -14.16 20.72 5.63
C ALA A 164 -14.62 19.79 4.50
N VAL A 165 -14.57 18.47 4.69
CA VAL A 165 -15.10 17.50 3.72
C VAL A 165 -16.62 17.63 3.58
N ARG A 166 -17.35 17.62 4.71
CA ARG A 166 -18.82 17.73 4.75
C ARG A 166 -19.34 19.04 4.15
N GLU A 167 -18.60 20.12 4.32
CA GLU A 167 -18.95 21.45 3.83
C GLU A 167 -18.40 21.75 2.43
N GLY A 168 -17.69 20.80 1.79
CA GLY A 168 -17.10 21.00 0.46
C GLY A 168 -15.98 22.04 0.42
N ARG A 169 -15.33 22.31 1.55
CA ARG A 169 -14.27 23.33 1.73
C ARG A 169 -12.86 22.73 1.75
N THR A 170 -12.66 21.52 1.25
CA THR A 170 -11.34 20.86 1.25
C THR A 170 -10.28 21.65 0.50
N SER A 171 -10.66 22.43 -0.52
CA SER A 171 -9.75 23.32 -1.26
C SER A 171 -9.14 24.42 -0.39
N THR A 172 -9.79 24.84 0.70
CA THR A 172 -9.24 25.84 1.62
C THR A 172 -8.16 25.25 2.54
N LEU A 173 -8.00 23.93 2.55
CA LEU A 173 -6.99 23.20 3.32
C LEU A 173 -5.74 22.86 2.50
N VAL A 174 -5.65 23.38 1.27
CA VAL A 174 -4.49 23.19 0.39
C VAL A 174 -3.93 24.54 0.02
N HIS A 175 -2.61 24.65 0.12
CA HIS A 175 -1.88 25.79 -0.41
C HIS A 175 -0.94 25.30 -1.50
N ILE A 176 -1.02 25.89 -2.71
CA ILE A 176 -0.18 25.52 -3.85
C ILE A 176 0.57 26.76 -4.31
N GLU A 177 1.89 26.68 -4.30
CA GLU A 177 2.78 27.76 -4.75
C GLU A 177 3.67 27.28 -5.89
N PRO A 178 3.85 28.07 -6.95
CA PRO A 178 4.88 27.78 -7.95
C PRO A 178 6.26 27.76 -7.31
N GLY A 179 7.08 26.79 -7.68
CA GLY A 179 8.43 26.66 -7.18
C GLY A 179 9.38 26.07 -8.21
N THR A 180 10.66 26.07 -7.86
CA THR A 180 11.70 25.41 -8.65
C THR A 180 12.55 24.53 -7.75
N VAL A 181 12.97 23.37 -8.25
CA VAL A 181 14.05 22.58 -7.66
C VAL A 181 15.23 22.61 -8.61
N GLU A 182 16.35 23.08 -8.06
CA GLU A 182 17.64 23.04 -8.72
C GLU A 182 18.43 21.88 -8.15
N LEU A 183 18.82 20.96 -9.04
CA LEU A 183 19.54 19.76 -8.64
C LEU A 183 20.88 20.10 -7.98
N GLU A 184 21.61 21.08 -8.54
CA GLU A 184 22.91 21.53 -8.04
C GLU A 184 22.83 22.04 -6.60
N THR A 185 21.80 22.82 -6.28
CA THR A 185 21.55 23.32 -4.92
C THR A 185 21.26 22.16 -3.95
N TYR A 186 20.50 21.15 -4.39
CA TYR A 186 20.22 19.97 -3.57
C TYR A 186 21.45 19.07 -3.37
N GLU A 187 22.25 18.85 -4.42
CA GLU A 187 23.50 18.08 -4.35
C GLU A 187 24.54 18.78 -3.46
N ALA A 188 24.67 20.09 -3.55
CA ALA A 188 25.51 20.89 -2.67
C ALA A 188 25.06 20.77 -1.20
N TRP A 189 23.74 20.80 -0.95
CA TRP A 189 23.19 20.58 0.38
C TRP A 189 23.49 19.16 0.90
N LEU A 190 23.36 18.13 0.07
CA LEU A 190 23.73 16.75 0.44
C LEU A 190 25.22 16.66 0.80
N ALA A 191 26.10 17.26 0.00
CA ALA A 191 27.53 17.27 0.26
C ALA A 191 27.87 17.99 1.58
N ALA A 192 27.24 19.14 1.84
CA ALA A 192 27.46 19.93 3.05
C ALA A 192 27.02 19.19 4.33
N ASN A 193 25.99 18.34 4.26
CA ASN A 193 25.44 17.62 5.41
C ASN A 193 25.90 16.16 5.47
N LYS A 194 26.81 15.73 4.58
CA LYS A 194 27.16 14.32 4.36
C LYS A 194 27.45 13.55 5.65
N THR A 195 28.29 14.09 6.53
CA THR A 195 28.68 13.42 7.78
C THR A 195 27.49 13.14 8.69
N GLU A 196 26.58 14.10 8.82
CA GLU A 196 25.37 13.95 9.64
C GLU A 196 24.39 12.96 8.99
N LEU A 197 24.20 13.06 7.66
CA LEU A 197 23.34 12.16 6.90
C LEU A 197 23.82 10.70 7.03
N ASP A 198 25.10 10.46 6.80
CA ASP A 198 25.72 9.13 6.88
C ASP A 198 25.58 8.54 8.30
N ALA A 199 25.80 9.36 9.34
CA ALA A 199 25.66 8.93 10.72
C ALA A 199 24.22 8.47 11.05
N VAL A 200 23.21 9.24 10.61
CA VAL A 200 21.79 8.89 10.82
C VAL A 200 21.39 7.64 10.05
N VAL A 201 21.85 7.51 8.80
CA VAL A 201 21.58 6.32 7.97
C VAL A 201 22.23 5.08 8.59
N ALA A 202 23.51 5.16 8.96
CA ALA A 202 24.21 4.03 9.58
C ALA A 202 23.58 3.61 10.92
N ALA A 203 23.20 4.57 11.77
CA ALA A 203 22.51 4.29 13.03
C ALA A 203 21.17 3.58 12.80
N ARG A 204 20.43 3.98 11.76
CA ARG A 204 19.14 3.37 11.39
C ARG A 204 19.30 1.96 10.83
N GLU A 205 20.28 1.73 9.96
CA GLU A 205 20.58 0.39 9.45
C GLU A 205 21.00 -0.55 10.58
N ALA A 206 21.85 -0.07 11.49
CA ALA A 206 22.23 -0.83 12.68
C ALA A 206 21.02 -1.14 13.57
N ALA A 207 20.12 -0.18 13.80
CA ALA A 207 18.90 -0.40 14.58
C ALA A 207 17.96 -1.43 13.92
N PHE A 208 17.85 -1.40 12.59
CA PHE A 208 17.03 -2.37 11.86
C PHE A 208 17.60 -3.78 11.89
N HIS A 209 18.92 -3.95 11.69
CA HIS A 209 19.56 -5.27 11.75
C HIS A 209 19.53 -5.89 13.15
N ASN A 210 19.56 -5.07 14.19
CA ASN A 210 19.48 -5.52 15.58
C ASN A 210 18.03 -5.58 16.11
N ALA A 211 17.05 -5.38 15.24
CA ALA A 211 15.65 -5.37 15.64
C ALA A 211 15.18 -6.78 16.02
N PRO A 212 14.60 -6.99 17.22
CA PRO A 212 14.24 -8.31 17.74
C PRO A 212 13.13 -9.00 16.93
N PHE A 213 12.49 -8.28 16.01
CA PHE A 213 11.39 -8.74 15.19
C PHE A 213 11.80 -8.97 13.72
N LEU A 214 13.07 -8.77 13.37
CA LEU A 214 13.53 -8.97 11.99
C LEU A 214 13.29 -10.41 11.56
N GLU A 215 13.57 -11.38 12.43
CA GLU A 215 13.32 -12.80 12.17
C GLU A 215 11.83 -13.08 11.94
N GLU A 216 10.96 -12.43 12.71
CA GLU A 216 9.51 -12.52 12.55
C GLU A 216 9.03 -11.95 11.21
N LEU A 217 9.61 -10.84 10.76
CA LEU A 217 9.30 -10.23 9.46
C LEU A 217 9.71 -11.11 8.27
N LEU A 218 10.74 -11.94 8.44
CA LEU A 218 11.25 -12.84 7.40
C LEU A 218 10.42 -14.13 7.29
N ARG A 219 9.54 -14.42 8.26
CA ARG A 219 8.70 -15.63 8.22
C ARG A 219 7.67 -15.52 7.09
N PRO A 220 7.38 -16.64 6.39
CA PRO A 220 6.23 -16.72 5.49
C PRO A 220 4.95 -16.32 6.21
N TYR A 221 4.00 -15.75 5.48
CA TYR A 221 2.70 -15.45 6.05
C TYR A 221 1.97 -16.74 6.45
N GLU A 222 1.49 -16.77 7.69
CA GLU A 222 0.64 -17.83 8.20
C GLU A 222 -0.75 -17.25 8.49
N ALA A 223 -1.77 -17.74 7.77
CA ALA A 223 -3.15 -17.32 8.01
C ALA A 223 -3.61 -17.73 9.42
N PRO A 224 -4.40 -16.90 10.14
CA PRO A 224 -4.93 -17.21 11.46
C PRO A 224 -5.72 -18.53 11.45
N GLU A 225 -5.60 -19.33 12.52
CA GLU A 225 -6.20 -20.67 12.64
C GLU A 225 -7.74 -20.71 12.50
N GLY A 226 -8.42 -19.56 12.56
CA GLY A 226 -9.88 -19.46 12.36
C GLY A 226 -10.33 -19.25 10.90
N GLU A 227 -9.42 -18.91 9.98
CA GLU A 227 -9.74 -18.70 8.55
C GLU A 227 -9.29 -19.89 7.67
N LYS A 228 -8.50 -20.81 8.22
CA LYS A 228 -8.07 -22.03 7.52
C LYS A 228 -9.17 -23.08 7.58
N ARG A 229 -10.00 -23.15 6.54
CA ARG A 229 -10.69 -24.40 6.22
C ARG A 229 -9.62 -25.37 5.70
N ALA A 230 -9.55 -26.58 6.25
CA ALA A 230 -8.69 -27.61 5.68
C ALA A 230 -9.16 -27.90 4.25
N LEU A 231 -8.42 -27.42 3.27
CA LEU A 231 -8.63 -27.72 1.86
C LEU A 231 -7.98 -29.08 1.57
N GLY A 232 -8.81 -30.07 1.29
CA GLY A 232 -8.40 -31.45 1.12
C GLY A 232 -9.31 -32.42 1.87
N GLY A 233 -9.81 -33.43 1.15
CA GLY A 233 -10.53 -34.58 1.71
C GLY A 233 -9.88 -35.89 1.26
N GLU A 234 -10.36 -37.00 1.82
CA GLU A 234 -9.90 -38.39 1.59
C GLU A 234 -9.54 -38.70 0.13
N ASP A 235 -8.62 -39.65 -0.06
CA ASP A 235 -8.08 -40.06 -1.36
C ASP A 235 -9.15 -40.23 -2.44
N VAL A 236 -9.29 -39.19 -3.25
CA VAL A 236 -10.13 -39.19 -4.44
C VAL A 236 -9.19 -39.49 -5.60
N ASP A 237 -9.50 -40.54 -6.34
CA ASP A 237 -8.74 -40.90 -7.54
C ASP A 237 -8.81 -39.75 -8.58
N GLY A 238 -7.65 -39.38 -9.12
CA GLY A 238 -7.49 -38.26 -10.05
C GLY A 238 -6.30 -37.33 -9.77
N GLU A 239 -6.03 -36.42 -10.72
CA GLU A 239 -4.97 -35.43 -10.66
C GLU A 239 -5.36 -34.27 -9.74
N ARG A 240 -4.54 -34.01 -8.72
CA ARG A 240 -4.78 -32.93 -7.74
C ARG A 240 -4.17 -31.62 -8.23
N VAL A 241 -5.01 -30.61 -8.42
CA VAL A 241 -4.55 -29.26 -8.75
C VAL A 241 -4.35 -28.48 -7.46
N ARG A 242 -3.10 -28.11 -7.18
CA ARG A 242 -2.68 -27.46 -5.93
C ARG A 242 -2.37 -25.98 -6.10
N ALA A 243 -2.56 -25.22 -5.03
CA ALA A 243 -2.09 -23.85 -4.93
C ALA A 243 -0.55 -23.81 -4.99
N GLN A 244 0.00 -23.02 -5.92
CA GLN A 244 1.46 -22.86 -6.05
C GLN A 244 2.05 -21.88 -5.02
N MET A 245 1.21 -21.02 -4.44
CA MET A 245 1.61 -20.04 -3.45
C MET A 245 0.42 -19.56 -2.62
N PRO A 246 0.65 -19.04 -1.41
CA PRO A 246 -0.41 -18.53 -0.57
C PRO A 246 -1.08 -17.32 -1.20
N GLY A 247 -2.39 -17.21 -1.03
CA GLY A 247 -3.16 -16.05 -1.50
C GLY A 247 -4.65 -16.22 -1.23
N LYS A 248 -5.44 -15.32 -1.80
CA LYS A 248 -6.90 -15.39 -1.73
C LYS A 248 -7.43 -15.92 -3.06
N CYS A 249 -8.33 -16.90 -3.03
CA CYS A 249 -9.07 -17.31 -4.21
C CYS A 249 -9.92 -16.13 -4.69
N TRP A 250 -9.50 -15.47 -5.76
CA TRP A 250 -10.21 -14.33 -6.33
C TRP A 250 -11.38 -14.78 -7.19
N ARG A 251 -11.16 -15.84 -7.98
CA ARG A 251 -12.14 -16.34 -8.93
C ARG A 251 -11.99 -17.84 -9.15
N CYS A 252 -13.09 -18.57 -9.15
CA CYS A 252 -13.14 -19.99 -9.49
C CYS A 252 -14.16 -20.19 -10.62
N VAL A 253 -13.69 -20.61 -11.80
CA VAL A 253 -14.53 -20.67 -13.02
C VAL A 253 -15.05 -22.07 -13.33
N VAL A 254 -14.69 -23.06 -12.52
CA VAL A 254 -15.08 -24.46 -12.70
C VAL A 254 -15.92 -24.97 -11.55
N LYS A 255 -16.81 -25.90 -11.85
CA LYS A 255 -17.67 -26.61 -10.90
C LYS A 255 -17.46 -28.11 -11.03
N LYS A 256 -17.87 -28.84 -10.00
CA LYS A 256 -17.92 -30.30 -10.05
C LYS A 256 -18.77 -30.74 -11.25
N GLY A 257 -18.19 -31.60 -12.09
CA GLY A 257 -18.82 -32.16 -13.28
C GLY A 257 -18.34 -31.52 -14.59
N ASP A 258 -17.66 -30.37 -14.55
CA ASP A 258 -17.19 -29.69 -15.76
C ASP A 258 -16.08 -30.47 -16.46
N GLU A 259 -16.06 -30.41 -17.79
CA GLU A 259 -14.96 -30.92 -18.62
C GLU A 259 -13.93 -29.82 -18.85
N VAL A 260 -12.66 -30.17 -18.74
CA VAL A 260 -11.53 -29.24 -18.89
C VAL A 260 -10.47 -29.84 -19.80
N GLU A 261 -9.85 -29.01 -20.62
CA GLU A 261 -8.69 -29.35 -21.44
C GLU A 261 -7.39 -28.93 -20.75
N VAL A 262 -6.26 -29.47 -21.23
CA VAL A 262 -4.93 -29.05 -20.75
C VAL A 262 -4.74 -27.55 -21.00
N GLY A 263 -4.39 -26.81 -19.95
CA GLY A 263 -4.15 -25.36 -20.02
C GLY A 263 -5.38 -24.51 -19.71
N ASP A 264 -6.58 -25.09 -19.65
CA ASP A 264 -7.81 -24.37 -19.28
C ASP A 264 -7.66 -23.72 -17.90
N ALA A 265 -8.16 -22.51 -17.78
CA ALA A 265 -8.05 -21.74 -16.55
C ALA A 265 -9.09 -22.22 -15.54
N LEU A 266 -8.67 -22.53 -14.32
CA LEU A 266 -9.54 -23.14 -13.31
C LEU A 266 -9.83 -22.17 -12.15
N VAL A 267 -8.76 -21.65 -11.56
CA VAL A 267 -8.80 -20.79 -10.37
C VAL A 267 -7.80 -19.65 -10.53
N TRP A 268 -8.16 -18.45 -10.06
CA TRP A 268 -7.25 -17.32 -9.92
C TRP A 268 -7.00 -17.06 -8.45
N ILE A 269 -5.72 -17.08 -8.06
CA ILE A 269 -5.27 -16.73 -6.72
C ILE A 269 -4.72 -15.30 -6.77
N GLU A 270 -5.29 -14.41 -5.98
CA GLU A 270 -4.73 -13.10 -5.69
C GLU A 270 -3.65 -13.24 -4.62
N SER A 271 -2.40 -12.95 -4.97
CA SER A 271 -1.29 -12.89 -4.03
C SER A 271 -0.41 -11.68 -4.33
N ASN A 272 -0.15 -10.85 -3.31
CA ASN A 272 0.69 -9.66 -3.43
C ASN A 272 0.34 -8.73 -4.61
N LYS A 273 -0.97 -8.50 -4.85
CA LYS A 273 -1.50 -7.68 -5.96
C LYS A 273 -1.23 -8.25 -7.37
N MET A 274 -0.86 -9.54 -7.46
CA MET A 274 -0.80 -10.28 -8.70
C MET A 274 -1.90 -11.34 -8.72
N GLU A 275 -2.59 -11.44 -9.85
CA GLU A 275 -3.50 -12.53 -10.13
C GLU A 275 -2.72 -13.68 -10.75
N ILE A 276 -2.85 -14.86 -10.16
CA ILE A 276 -2.11 -16.05 -10.56
C ILE A 276 -3.12 -17.06 -11.05
N LYS A 277 -3.07 -17.26 -12.37
CA LYS A 277 -3.92 -18.23 -13.05
C LYS A 277 -3.40 -19.65 -12.79
N ILE A 278 -4.21 -20.46 -12.14
CA ILE A 278 -4.01 -21.90 -12.01
C ILE A 278 -4.73 -22.59 -13.16
N SER A 279 -3.94 -23.23 -14.04
CA SER A 279 -4.43 -23.93 -15.22
C SER A 279 -4.49 -25.44 -15.01
N SER A 280 -5.35 -26.11 -15.78
CA SER A 280 -5.48 -27.55 -15.75
C SER A 280 -4.20 -28.24 -16.27
N PRO A 281 -3.59 -29.16 -15.50
CA PRO A 281 -2.45 -29.93 -15.97
C PRO A 281 -2.85 -31.07 -16.93
N VAL A 282 -4.10 -31.52 -16.86
CA VAL A 282 -4.61 -32.68 -17.62
C VAL A 282 -5.94 -32.38 -18.28
N LYS A 283 -6.27 -33.10 -19.35
CA LYS A 283 -7.64 -33.16 -19.87
C LYS A 283 -8.46 -34.07 -18.97
N GLY A 284 -9.67 -33.69 -18.63
CA GLY A 284 -10.55 -34.57 -17.85
C GLY A 284 -11.80 -33.91 -17.32
N ARG A 285 -12.42 -34.55 -16.32
CA ARG A 285 -13.62 -34.04 -15.64
C ARG A 285 -13.31 -33.65 -14.20
N VAL A 286 -13.75 -32.46 -13.80
CA VAL A 286 -13.62 -31.97 -12.42
C VAL A 286 -14.49 -32.81 -11.49
N THR A 287 -13.89 -33.56 -10.57
CA THR A 287 -14.62 -34.46 -9.65
C THR A 287 -14.96 -33.77 -8.34
N ARG A 288 -14.11 -32.85 -7.88
CA ARG A 288 -14.27 -32.09 -6.64
C ARG A 288 -13.61 -30.72 -6.77
N VAL A 289 -14.22 -29.73 -6.15
CA VAL A 289 -13.67 -28.39 -5.93
C VAL A 289 -13.69 -28.18 -4.42
N PHE A 290 -12.54 -27.83 -3.85
CA PHE A 290 -12.38 -27.61 -2.41
C PHE A 290 -12.41 -26.13 -2.06
N VAL A 291 -12.05 -25.25 -2.99
CA VAL A 291 -11.91 -23.80 -2.78
C VAL A 291 -13.14 -23.01 -3.23
N GLU A 292 -13.53 -22.02 -2.43
CA GLU A 292 -14.57 -21.04 -2.78
C GLU A 292 -13.97 -19.66 -3.06
N GLU A 293 -14.67 -18.82 -3.85
CA GLU A 293 -14.26 -17.43 -4.07
C GLU A 293 -14.27 -16.67 -2.74
N GLY A 294 -13.15 -16.01 -2.43
CA GLY A 294 -12.94 -15.30 -1.19
C GLY A 294 -12.13 -16.06 -0.14
N GLU A 295 -11.95 -17.38 -0.28
CA GLU A 295 -11.19 -18.19 0.67
C GLU A 295 -9.68 -17.96 0.59
N ILE A 296 -8.98 -18.08 1.71
CA ILE A 296 -7.53 -18.01 1.79
C ILE A 296 -6.97 -19.41 1.56
N VAL A 297 -6.05 -19.52 0.60
CA VAL A 297 -5.34 -20.77 0.29
C VAL A 297 -3.89 -20.65 0.73
N GLY A 298 -3.36 -21.71 1.32
CA GLY A 298 -1.95 -21.89 1.62
C GLY A 298 -1.17 -22.47 0.43
N PRO A 299 0.18 -22.50 0.51
CA PRO A 299 0.97 -23.23 -0.45
C PRO A 299 0.64 -24.73 -0.37
N HIS A 300 0.47 -25.36 -1.52
CA HIS A 300 0.18 -26.79 -1.68
C HIS A 300 -1.21 -27.27 -1.23
N ASP A 301 -2.11 -26.36 -0.84
CA ASP A 301 -3.51 -26.71 -0.60
C ASP A 301 -4.14 -27.27 -1.88
N ASP A 302 -4.91 -28.35 -1.76
CA ASP A 302 -5.64 -28.94 -2.87
C ASP A 302 -6.83 -28.04 -3.23
N LEU A 303 -6.84 -27.48 -4.44
CA LEU A 303 -7.91 -26.59 -4.91
C LEU A 303 -9.07 -27.40 -5.50
N LEU A 304 -8.75 -28.42 -6.29
CA LEU A 304 -9.70 -29.29 -6.99
C LEU A 304 -9.03 -30.59 -7.45
N VAL A 305 -9.85 -31.57 -7.84
CA VAL A 305 -9.41 -32.86 -8.39
C VAL A 305 -10.01 -33.05 -9.79
N ILE A 306 -9.18 -33.54 -10.72
CA ILE A 306 -9.59 -33.84 -12.10
C ILE A 306 -9.40 -35.35 -12.34
N SER A 307 -10.47 -36.03 -12.71
CA SER A 307 -10.36 -37.37 -13.27
C SER A 307 -9.87 -37.24 -14.71
N ALA A 308 -8.63 -37.65 -14.97
CA ALA A 308 -8.08 -37.66 -16.33
C ALA A 308 -8.92 -38.56 -17.25
N VAL A 309 -9.03 -38.17 -18.52
CA VAL A 309 -9.73 -38.93 -19.58
C VAL A 309 -8.78 -39.18 -20.74
#